data_AF-A0AAU6C1I5-F1
#
_entry.id   AF-A0AAU6C1I5-F1
#
_cell.length_a   1.000
_cell.length_b   1.000
_cell.length_c   1.000
_cell.angle_alpha   90.00
_cell.angle_beta   90.00
_cell.angle_gamma   90.00
#
_symmetry.space_group_name_H-M   'P 1'
#
loop_
_entity.id
_entity.type
_entity.pdbx_description
1 polymer ?
#
loop_
_entity_poly.entity_id
_entity_poly.type
_entity_poly.pdbx_seq_one_letter_code
_entity_poly.pdbx_strand_id
1 'polypeptide(L)'
;MRSHTGVFIGHLLFAAVCLSGAPVFLLVGYFAWPDDPGWGWPAFVFAFGLVGTVMIPVVAITATRQAYPRITRRDRVKKASHPYRDDTFVMWAPKSQQSHPQAQLVRADVLEASLVHYSPDGESTFTTHGGNYTPDEFTPLIKLRMRVHDGEGIEGFEVTGEYRVPSLCLSAITAGRLAVLVGPVRPGVRRSFTPQWPSSALLAGTRTCRVIDLEGRTSDVTRRVDRQFQQMRISREVGGIALTGDTIDLRRLDPHTAARYAALADRPEDQAPVSEPGEEARRLADQLPGEQGAFGLVGRRWSRRGGVLVRGRFLEMRARTTFQDHGPVLDTVLRIQPADGTPPFDAARRLTVPMDYLTALHRTKEVVLVVNPNGISYDVDWARSSLLAGVAAATVVAPDGRELPVTGRPDIIWALMNLLASHGISVTTPVLDLRKRRMNTVAGAVLHVVRGHTEPRTCA
;
A
#
# COMPACT_ATOMS: atom_id res chain seq x y z
N MET A 1 13.64 -6.26 12.95
CA MET A 1 12.59 -5.27 13.30
C MET A 1 12.65 -4.94 14.78
N ARG A 2 12.69 -3.66 15.15
CA ARG A 2 12.67 -3.24 16.57
C ARG A 2 11.30 -3.55 17.17
N SER A 3 11.26 -4.08 18.39
CA SER A 3 10.01 -4.26 19.12
C SER A 3 9.43 -2.89 19.50
N HIS A 4 8.10 -2.77 19.62
CA HIS A 4 7.46 -1.55 20.12
C HIS A 4 8.11 -1.08 21.45
N THR A 5 8.45 -2.03 22.33
CA THR A 5 9.13 -1.74 23.59
C THR A 5 10.51 -1.11 23.37
N GLY A 6 11.30 -1.62 22.44
CA GLY A 6 12.61 -1.04 22.11
C GLY A 6 12.49 0.37 21.54
N VAL A 7 11.50 0.61 20.67
CA VAL A 7 11.22 1.94 20.11
C VAL A 7 10.75 2.91 21.20
N PHE A 8 9.86 2.45 22.09
CA PHE A 8 9.37 3.25 23.22
C PHE A 8 10.49 3.65 24.17
N ILE A 9 11.34 2.71 24.58
CA ILE A 9 12.47 2.99 25.46
C ILE A 9 13.41 4.00 24.80
N GLY A 10 13.71 3.85 23.51
CA GLY A 10 14.53 4.81 22.77
C GLY A 10 13.95 6.23 22.79
N HIS A 11 12.65 6.38 22.47
CA HIS A 11 11.98 7.69 22.51
C HIS A 11 11.82 8.25 23.92
N LEU A 12 11.64 7.40 24.93
CA LEU A 12 11.55 7.81 26.32
C LEU A 12 12.88 8.38 26.81
N LEU A 13 13.99 7.70 26.52
CA LEU A 13 15.33 8.18 26.83
C LEU A 13 15.62 9.50 26.12
N PHE A 14 15.30 9.59 24.83
CA PHE A 14 15.48 10.81 24.05
C PHE A 14 14.65 11.98 24.62
N ALA A 15 13.36 11.77 24.89
CA ALA A 15 12.49 12.79 25.46
C ALA A 15 12.95 13.22 26.87
N ALA A 16 13.42 12.27 27.69
CA ALA A 16 13.97 12.56 29.00
C ALA A 16 15.25 13.42 28.92
N VAL A 17 16.12 13.19 27.93
CA VAL A 17 17.30 14.02 27.69
C VAL A 17 16.89 15.44 27.26
N CYS A 18 16.01 15.57 26.25
CA CYS A 18 15.55 16.86 25.74
C CYS A 18 14.79 17.70 26.79
N LEU A 19 14.07 17.06 27.71
CA LEU A 19 13.26 17.70 28.74
C LEU A 19 13.84 17.55 30.15
N SER A 20 15.14 17.22 30.25
CA SER A 20 15.83 16.97 31.53
C SER A 20 15.80 18.15 32.50
N GLY A 21 15.66 19.38 32.00
CA GLY A 21 15.47 20.58 32.83
C GLY A 21 14.15 20.60 33.59
N ALA A 22 13.08 19.96 33.08
CA ALA A 22 11.76 20.01 33.72
C ALA A 22 11.71 19.31 35.10
N PRO A 23 12.27 18.09 35.29
CA PRO A 23 12.42 17.50 36.61
C PRO A 23 13.24 18.37 37.58
N VAL A 24 14.25 19.08 37.08
CA VAL A 24 15.06 20.00 37.90
C VAL A 24 14.21 21.18 38.37
N PHE A 25 13.47 21.83 37.47
CA PHE A 25 12.53 22.90 37.85
C PHE A 25 11.44 22.42 38.82
N LEU A 26 10.94 21.20 38.65
CA LEU A 26 9.97 20.60 39.58
C LEU A 26 10.57 20.52 40.99
N LEU A 27 11.80 19.99 41.12
CA LEU A 27 12.48 19.87 42.40
C LEU A 27 12.79 21.25 43.02
N VAL A 28 13.28 22.20 42.22
CA VAL A 28 13.58 23.57 42.69
C VAL A 28 12.31 24.26 43.18
N GLY A 29 11.21 24.19 42.42
CA GLY A 29 9.93 24.76 42.83
C GLY A 29 9.37 24.08 44.08
N TYR A 30 9.53 22.76 44.21
CA TYR A 30 9.10 22.00 45.40
C TYR A 30 9.89 22.41 46.66
N PHE A 31 11.22 22.54 46.56
CA PHE A 31 12.04 22.94 47.71
C PHE A 31 11.87 24.41 48.10
N ALA A 32 11.54 25.30 47.15
CA ALA A 32 11.27 26.71 47.42
C ALA A 32 9.83 26.99 47.88
N TRP A 33 8.93 26.01 47.78
CA TRP A 33 7.52 26.15 48.17
C TRP A 33 7.28 26.47 49.66
N PRO A 34 8.02 25.88 50.62
CA PRO A 34 7.81 26.17 52.04
C PRO A 34 8.13 27.61 52.44
N ASP A 35 9.05 28.26 51.72
CA ASP A 35 9.52 29.61 52.02
C ASP A 35 8.57 30.71 51.51
N ASP A 36 7.76 30.39 50.49
CA ASP A 36 6.72 31.28 49.96
C ASP A 36 5.55 30.44 49.37
N PRO A 37 4.61 29.97 50.22
CA PRO A 37 3.54 29.07 49.82
C PRO A 37 2.42 29.74 48.99
N GLY A 38 2.62 30.98 48.54
CA GLY A 38 1.70 31.71 47.67
C GLY A 38 1.79 31.30 46.20
N TRP A 39 1.01 31.96 45.34
CA TRP A 39 1.13 31.88 43.88
C TRP A 39 2.34 32.64 43.33
N GLY A 40 3.43 32.69 44.11
CA GLY A 40 4.67 33.35 43.76
C GLY A 40 5.49 32.57 42.73
N TRP A 41 6.72 33.01 42.51
CA TRP A 41 7.63 32.36 41.57
C TRP A 41 7.89 30.85 41.85
N PRO A 42 7.90 30.34 43.11
CA PRO A 42 8.09 28.91 43.36
C PRO A 42 6.94 28.08 42.77
N ALA A 43 5.72 28.61 42.83
CA ALA A 43 4.55 27.93 42.29
C ALA A 43 4.56 27.84 40.76
N PHE A 44 4.99 28.89 40.08
CA PHE A 44 5.19 28.87 38.62
C PHE A 44 6.29 27.88 38.20
N VAL A 45 7.42 27.87 38.92
CA VAL A 45 8.53 26.95 38.65
C VAL A 45 8.13 25.50 38.88
N PHE A 46 7.42 25.22 39.98
CA PHE A 46 6.86 23.90 40.26
C PHE A 46 5.87 23.46 39.17
N ALA A 47 4.91 24.31 38.80
CA ALA A 47 3.92 24.00 37.78
C ALA A 47 4.58 23.75 36.40
N PHE A 48 5.55 24.57 36.01
CA PHE A 48 6.30 24.38 34.77
C PHE A 48 7.09 23.07 34.78
N GLY A 49 7.79 22.78 35.88
CA GLY A 49 8.49 21.52 36.07
C GLY A 49 7.57 20.30 36.04
N LEU A 50 6.37 20.41 36.63
CA LEU A 50 5.35 19.37 36.60
C LEU A 50 4.87 19.11 35.18
N VAL A 51 4.47 20.17 34.46
CA VAL A 51 4.02 20.06 33.07
C VAL A 51 5.12 19.46 32.19
N GLY A 52 6.35 19.98 32.26
CA GLY A 52 7.45 19.46 31.45
C GLY A 52 7.80 18.00 31.79
N THR A 53 7.73 17.60 33.06
CA THR A 53 7.95 16.21 33.50
C THR A 53 6.86 15.28 32.98
N VAL A 54 5.59 15.68 33.06
CA VAL A 54 4.45 14.93 32.50
C VAL A 54 4.52 14.86 30.98
N MET A 55 5.09 15.86 30.32
CA MET A 55 5.27 15.87 28.87
C MET A 55 6.30 14.84 28.38
N ILE A 56 7.27 14.40 29.20
CA ILE A 56 8.25 13.36 28.81
C ILE A 56 7.56 12.07 28.34
N PRO A 57 6.74 11.37 29.15
CA PRO A 57 6.06 10.16 28.70
C PRO A 57 5.04 10.45 27.60
N VAL A 58 4.40 11.62 27.58
CA VAL A 58 3.46 11.99 26.50
C VAL A 58 4.19 12.08 25.16
N VAL A 59 5.30 12.81 25.09
CA VAL A 59 6.14 12.93 23.89
C VAL A 59 6.64 11.55 23.48
N ALA A 60 7.17 10.75 24.41
CA ALA A 60 7.64 9.39 24.12
C ALA A 60 6.53 8.49 23.55
N ILE A 61 5.33 8.50 24.13
CA ILE A 61 4.17 7.73 23.66
C ILE A 61 3.73 8.20 22.28
N THR A 62 3.64 9.51 22.05
CA THR A 62 3.23 10.07 20.75
C THR A 62 4.23 9.75 19.64
N ALA A 63 5.53 9.94 19.90
CA ALA A 63 6.60 9.58 18.96
C ALA A 63 6.60 8.08 18.66
N THR A 64 6.49 7.23 19.69
CA THR A 64 6.39 5.78 19.51
C THR A 64 5.16 5.37 18.71
N ARG A 65 4.02 6.03 18.93
CA ARG A 65 2.79 5.77 18.16
C ARG A 65 2.91 6.19 16.70
N GLN A 66 3.74 7.17 16.38
CA GLN A 66 4.07 7.54 15.01
C GLN A 66 5.08 6.56 14.40
N ALA A 67 6.03 6.09 15.20
CA ALA A 67 7.10 5.19 14.79
C ALA A 67 6.62 3.74 14.57
N TYR A 68 5.67 3.27 15.39
CA TYR A 68 5.16 1.91 15.37
C TYR A 68 3.66 1.91 15.09
N PRO A 69 3.24 1.67 13.83
CA PRO A 69 1.87 1.90 13.42
C PRO A 69 0.94 0.73 13.78
N ARG A 70 0.81 0.43 15.07
CA ARG A 70 -0.19 -0.52 15.59
C ARG A 70 -1.60 0.03 15.41
N ILE A 71 -2.46 -0.74 14.76
CA ILE A 71 -3.87 -0.40 14.54
C ILE A 71 -4.67 -0.85 15.76
N THR A 72 -5.58 -0.02 16.24
CA THR A 72 -6.46 -0.30 17.39
C THR A 72 -7.89 0.11 17.08
N ARG A 73 -8.86 -0.31 17.91
CA ARG A 73 -10.26 0.16 17.79
C ARG A 73 -10.41 1.69 17.90
N ARG A 74 -9.41 2.41 18.45
CA ARG A 74 -9.41 3.89 18.49
C ARG A 74 -9.15 4.52 17.13
N ASP A 75 -8.52 3.78 16.22
CA ASP A 75 -8.26 4.20 14.84
C ASP A 75 -9.50 4.00 13.93
N ARG A 76 -10.63 3.52 14.48
CA ARG A 76 -11.88 3.32 13.73
C ARG A 76 -12.38 4.64 13.15
N VAL A 77 -12.68 4.64 11.85
CA VAL A 77 -13.27 5.77 11.15
C VAL A 77 -14.72 5.93 11.62
N LYS A 78 -15.01 7.05 12.30
CA LYS A 78 -16.35 7.31 12.88
C LYS A 78 -17.36 7.80 11.86
N LYS A 79 -16.92 8.55 10.85
CA LYS A 79 -17.70 9.02 9.69
C LYS A 79 -16.73 9.24 8.53
N ALA A 80 -16.77 8.38 7.52
CA ALA A 80 -16.02 8.64 6.29
C ALA A 80 -16.76 9.73 5.49
N SER A 81 -16.01 10.65 4.89
CA SER A 81 -16.59 11.63 3.94
C SER A 81 -17.14 10.95 2.68
N HIS A 82 -16.70 9.72 2.40
CA HIS A 82 -17.10 8.91 1.27
C HIS A 82 -17.38 7.47 1.74
N PRO A 83 -18.54 6.87 1.42
CA PRO A 83 -18.79 5.48 1.74
C PRO A 83 -17.97 4.56 0.82
N TYR A 84 -16.93 3.90 1.35
CA TYR A 84 -16.17 2.90 0.61
C TYR A 84 -16.97 1.60 0.48
N ARG A 85 -17.18 1.10 -0.75
CA ARG A 85 -17.71 -0.25 -1.00
C ARG A 85 -16.59 -1.30 -0.84
N ASP A 86 -16.94 -2.58 -0.73
CA ASP A 86 -15.96 -3.66 -0.53
C ASP A 86 -14.95 -3.78 -1.68
N ASP A 87 -15.36 -3.39 -2.89
CA ASP A 87 -14.57 -3.39 -4.11
C ASP A 87 -13.90 -2.03 -4.40
N THR A 88 -14.10 -1.02 -3.55
CA THR A 88 -13.52 0.33 -3.71
C THR A 88 -12.05 0.36 -3.30
N PHE A 89 -11.22 1.03 -4.09
CA PHE A 89 -9.87 1.40 -3.68
C PHE A 89 -9.45 2.76 -4.24
N VAL A 90 -9.40 3.74 -3.36
CA VAL A 90 -9.00 5.11 -3.65
C VAL A 90 -7.49 5.25 -3.52
N MET A 91 -6.84 5.72 -4.58
CA MET A 91 -5.41 6.02 -4.57
C MET A 91 -5.18 7.48 -4.95
N TRP A 92 -4.52 8.22 -4.07
CA TRP A 92 -4.06 9.59 -4.34
C TRP A 92 -2.63 9.54 -4.87
N ALA A 93 -2.50 9.26 -6.17
CA ALA A 93 -1.22 9.28 -6.86
C ALA A 93 -0.66 10.72 -6.93
N PRO A 94 0.67 10.90 -6.79
CA PRO A 94 1.30 12.21 -6.93
C PRO A 94 1.07 12.81 -8.32
N LYS A 95 1.02 14.14 -8.42
CA LYS A 95 0.92 14.84 -9.71
C LYS A 95 2.12 14.49 -10.58
N SER A 96 1.89 14.11 -11.83
CA SER A 96 2.95 14.05 -12.84
C SER A 96 3.43 15.46 -13.18
N GLN A 97 4.69 15.57 -13.64
CA GLN A 97 5.21 16.81 -14.20
C GLN A 97 4.28 17.34 -15.31
N GLN A 98 4.08 18.65 -15.33
CA GLN A 98 3.32 19.30 -16.39
C GLN A 98 4.07 19.12 -17.71
N SER A 99 3.45 18.42 -18.66
CA SER A 99 3.98 18.31 -20.00
C SER A 99 3.47 19.44 -20.88
N HIS A 100 4.12 19.60 -22.05
CA HIS A 100 3.76 20.59 -23.05
C HIS A 100 2.25 20.52 -23.38
N PRO A 101 1.54 21.66 -23.54
CA PRO A 101 0.11 21.69 -23.84
C PRO A 101 -0.27 20.85 -25.06
N GLN A 102 0.61 20.83 -26.08
CA GLN A 102 0.44 20.07 -27.32
C GLN A 102 0.82 18.59 -27.24
N ALA A 103 1.28 18.09 -26.08
CA ALA A 103 1.66 16.67 -25.99
C ALA A 103 0.42 15.78 -26.16
N GLN A 104 0.51 14.70 -26.93
CA GLN A 104 -0.61 13.78 -27.12
C GLN A 104 -0.61 12.70 -26.04
N LEU A 105 -1.78 12.36 -25.51
CA LEU A 105 -1.93 11.21 -24.62
C LEU A 105 -2.05 9.94 -25.46
N VAL A 106 -1.07 9.04 -25.32
CA VAL A 106 -1.00 7.73 -25.98
C VAL A 106 -0.88 6.60 -24.96
N ARG A 107 -1.26 5.39 -25.36
CA ARG A 107 -1.07 4.17 -24.57
C ARG A 107 0.34 3.66 -24.83
N ALA A 108 0.98 3.13 -23.78
CA ALA A 108 2.21 2.37 -23.92
C ALA A 108 2.11 1.06 -23.11
N ASP A 109 2.61 -0.02 -23.68
CA ASP A 109 2.75 -1.29 -22.98
C ASP A 109 4.20 -1.47 -22.52
N VAL A 110 4.39 -1.88 -21.27
CA VAL A 110 5.73 -2.15 -20.73
C VAL A 110 6.17 -3.54 -21.19
N LEU A 111 7.32 -3.60 -21.85
CA LEU A 111 7.92 -4.85 -22.30
C LEU A 111 8.88 -5.39 -21.23
N GLU A 112 9.74 -4.51 -20.69
CA GLU A 112 10.72 -4.84 -19.65
C GLU A 112 10.83 -3.69 -18.65
N ALA A 113 11.12 -4.04 -17.41
CA ALA A 113 11.43 -3.07 -16.36
C ALA A 113 12.57 -3.59 -15.48
N SER A 114 13.58 -2.75 -15.26
CA SER A 114 14.66 -3.04 -14.32
C SER A 114 14.96 -1.83 -13.44
N LEU A 115 15.25 -2.10 -12.17
CA LEU A 115 15.70 -1.07 -11.25
C LEU A 115 17.11 -0.62 -11.66
N VAL A 116 17.27 0.68 -11.88
CA VAL A 116 18.59 1.30 -12.10
C VAL A 116 19.20 1.61 -10.75
N HIS A 117 18.44 2.33 -9.93
CA HIS A 117 18.92 2.82 -8.66
C HIS A 117 17.77 3.11 -7.69
N TYR A 118 18.02 2.80 -6.42
CA TYR A 118 17.24 3.25 -5.28
C TYR A 118 18.25 3.47 -4.15
N SER A 119 18.46 4.71 -3.71
CA SER A 119 19.32 5.04 -2.57
C SER A 119 18.46 5.39 -1.38
N PRO A 120 18.24 4.43 -0.46
CA PRO A 120 17.86 4.74 0.89
C PRO A 120 19.15 4.90 1.73
N ASP A 121 20.17 5.64 1.27
CA ASP A 121 21.47 5.69 1.97
C ASP A 121 21.43 6.45 3.32
N GLY A 122 20.25 6.84 3.79
CA GLY A 122 20.04 7.27 5.15
C GLY A 122 19.78 6.07 6.07
N GLU A 123 20.68 5.80 7.03
CA GLU A 123 20.36 5.04 8.25
C GLU A 123 19.24 5.69 9.11
N SER A 124 18.68 6.80 8.65
CA SER A 124 17.54 7.49 9.22
C SER A 124 16.28 6.65 9.08
N THR A 125 15.88 6.02 10.18
CA THR A 125 14.60 5.30 10.31
C THR A 125 13.36 6.09 9.87
N PHE A 126 13.44 7.43 9.78
CA PHE A 126 12.39 8.33 9.30
C PHE A 126 12.99 9.59 8.68
N THR A 127 12.68 9.85 7.41
CA THR A 127 13.02 11.11 6.74
C THR A 127 11.74 11.79 6.29
N THR A 128 11.52 13.05 6.71
CA THR A 128 10.37 13.87 6.27
C THR A 128 10.87 15.07 5.50
N HIS A 129 10.40 15.22 4.26
CA HIS A 129 10.74 16.36 3.42
C HIS A 129 9.70 17.47 3.55
N GLY A 130 10.17 18.71 3.55
CA GLY A 130 9.32 19.90 3.51
C GLY A 130 8.71 20.13 2.12
N GLY A 131 7.44 20.52 2.08
CA GLY A 131 6.72 20.84 0.84
C GLY A 131 5.60 19.84 0.50
N ASN A 132 4.89 20.11 -0.60
CA ASN A 132 3.77 19.29 -1.08
C ASN A 132 4.17 18.32 -2.21
N TYR A 133 5.46 18.10 -2.42
CA TYR A 133 6.00 17.31 -3.52
C TYR A 133 6.60 15.99 -3.01
N THR A 134 6.43 14.92 -3.78
CA THR A 134 7.15 13.67 -3.55
C THR A 134 8.64 13.93 -3.80
N PRO A 135 9.54 13.66 -2.83
CA PRO A 135 10.97 13.90 -2.99
C PRO A 135 11.55 12.96 -4.06
N ASP A 136 12.42 13.51 -4.92
CA ASP A 136 13.06 12.73 -5.99
C ASP A 136 13.98 11.64 -5.45
N GLU A 137 14.69 11.91 -4.36
CA GLU A 137 15.68 11.01 -3.72
C GLU A 137 15.12 9.62 -3.40
N PHE A 138 13.88 9.56 -2.92
CA PHE A 138 13.24 8.31 -2.49
C PHE A 138 12.32 7.69 -3.55
N THR A 139 12.39 8.17 -4.79
CA THR A 139 11.71 7.53 -5.92
C THR A 139 12.66 6.61 -6.66
N PRO A 140 12.29 5.33 -6.89
CA PRO A 140 13.13 4.41 -7.65
C PRO A 140 13.29 4.92 -9.09
N LEU A 141 14.53 4.92 -9.55
CA LEU A 141 14.87 5.14 -10.95
C LEU A 141 14.79 3.79 -11.66
N ILE A 142 13.83 3.67 -12.58
CA ILE A 142 13.53 2.42 -13.28
C ILE A 142 13.80 2.62 -14.77
N LYS A 143 14.56 1.69 -15.36
CA LYS A 143 14.73 1.60 -16.80
C LYS A 143 13.55 0.84 -17.37
N LEU A 144 12.82 1.48 -18.28
CA LEU A 144 11.66 0.91 -18.94
C LEU A 144 11.94 0.75 -20.42
N ARG A 145 11.64 -0.43 -20.96
CA ARG A 145 11.44 -0.67 -22.39
C ARG A 145 9.94 -0.77 -22.64
N MET A 146 9.41 0.10 -23.49
CA MET A 146 7.97 0.24 -23.71
C MET A 146 7.65 0.23 -25.20
N ARG A 147 6.50 -0.34 -25.57
CA ARG A 147 5.90 -0.19 -26.90
C ARG A 147 4.84 0.89 -26.85
N VAL A 148 5.03 1.96 -27.61
CA VAL A 148 4.15 3.14 -27.66
C VAL A 148 3.21 3.02 -28.84
N HIS A 149 1.90 3.13 -28.59
CA HIS A 149 0.84 3.01 -29.60
C HIS A 149 0.36 4.41 -30.00
N ASP A 150 0.92 4.94 -31.09
CA ASP A 150 0.64 6.28 -31.61
C ASP A 150 -0.60 6.27 -32.52
N GLY A 151 -1.78 6.04 -31.93
CA GLY A 151 -3.09 6.07 -32.63
C GLY A 151 -3.67 4.70 -33.02
N GLU A 152 -4.92 4.72 -33.48
CA GLU A 152 -5.65 3.51 -33.91
C GLU A 152 -5.08 3.02 -35.26
N GLY A 153 -4.21 2.00 -35.23
CA GLY A 153 -3.84 1.22 -36.42
C GLY A 153 -2.40 1.33 -36.93
N ILE A 154 -1.50 2.08 -36.28
CA ILE A 154 -0.06 2.09 -36.61
C ILE A 154 0.67 1.08 -35.71
N GLU A 155 1.57 0.27 -36.29
CA GLU A 155 2.48 -0.58 -35.51
C GLU A 155 3.23 0.28 -34.48
N GLY A 156 2.98 0.01 -33.19
CA GLY A 156 3.62 0.76 -32.11
C GLY A 156 5.14 0.64 -32.18
N PHE A 157 5.86 1.69 -31.79
CA PHE A 157 7.33 1.71 -31.80
C PHE A 157 7.88 1.52 -30.38
N GLU A 158 9.10 1.00 -30.29
CA GLU A 158 9.73 0.75 -29.00
C GLU A 158 10.58 1.93 -28.53
N VAL A 159 10.47 2.25 -27.25
CA VAL A 159 11.23 3.29 -26.56
C VAL A 159 11.84 2.71 -25.30
N THR A 160 13.12 3.02 -25.09
CA THR A 160 13.82 2.73 -23.84
C THR A 160 14.24 4.02 -23.17
N GLY A 161 13.98 4.13 -21.87
CA GLY A 161 14.36 5.30 -21.07
C GLY A 161 14.39 5.00 -19.57
N GLU A 162 14.99 5.90 -18.81
CA GLU A 162 15.02 5.85 -17.35
C GLU A 162 14.02 6.84 -16.78
N TYR A 163 13.21 6.39 -15.82
CA TYR A 163 12.11 7.15 -15.29
C TYR A 163 12.08 7.06 -13.77
N ARG A 164 11.90 8.21 -13.11
CA ARG A 164 11.56 8.24 -11.69
C ARG A 164 10.10 7.87 -11.51
N VAL A 165 9.84 6.86 -10.68
CA VAL A 165 8.51 6.29 -10.52
C VAL A 165 8.00 6.60 -9.11
N PRO A 166 6.87 7.29 -8.95
CA PRO A 166 6.22 7.42 -7.66
C PRO A 166 5.89 6.05 -7.08
N SER A 167 6.18 5.81 -5.80
CA SER A 167 6.01 4.50 -5.15
C SER A 167 4.60 3.91 -5.31
N LEU A 168 3.55 4.74 -5.20
CA LEU A 168 2.15 4.32 -5.39
C LEU A 168 1.83 3.88 -6.84
N CYS A 169 2.67 4.22 -7.80
CA CYS A 169 2.46 3.94 -9.22
C CYS A 169 3.35 2.79 -9.72
N LEU A 170 4.12 2.14 -8.84
CA LEU A 170 4.97 0.99 -9.19
C LEU A 170 4.17 -0.16 -9.80
N SER A 171 2.98 -0.44 -9.27
CA SER A 171 2.10 -1.46 -9.81
C SER A 171 1.60 -1.19 -11.23
N ALA A 172 1.65 0.07 -11.71
CA ALA A 172 1.30 0.36 -13.10
C ALA A 172 2.33 -0.21 -14.07
N ILE A 173 3.60 -0.30 -13.64
CA ILE A 173 4.69 -0.86 -14.44
C ILE A 173 4.55 -2.37 -14.52
N THR A 174 4.34 -3.04 -13.40
CA THR A 174 4.17 -4.51 -13.35
C THR A 174 2.90 -4.97 -14.06
N ALA A 175 1.80 -4.22 -13.92
CA ALA A 175 0.56 -4.43 -14.68
C ALA A 175 0.74 -4.24 -16.20
N GLY A 176 1.81 -3.57 -16.63
CA GLY A 176 2.23 -3.50 -18.03
C GLY A 176 1.54 -2.42 -18.87
N ARG A 177 0.66 -1.59 -18.31
CA ARG A 177 -0.15 -0.61 -19.06
C ARG A 177 0.08 0.79 -18.54
N LEU A 178 0.66 1.65 -19.37
CA LEU A 178 0.98 3.04 -19.04
C LEU A 178 0.25 4.02 -19.95
N ALA A 179 -0.13 5.14 -19.36
CA ALA A 179 -0.50 6.35 -20.09
C ALA A 179 0.76 7.20 -20.26
N VAL A 180 1.08 7.59 -21.49
CA VAL A 180 2.29 8.37 -21.80
C VAL A 180 1.91 9.63 -22.57
N LEU A 181 2.59 10.73 -22.26
CA LEU A 181 2.53 11.94 -23.08
C LEU A 181 3.68 11.95 -24.08
N VAL A 182 3.33 12.11 -25.34
CA VAL A 182 4.27 12.24 -26.46
C VAL A 182 4.33 13.70 -26.85
N GLY A 183 5.51 14.31 -26.75
CA GLY A 183 5.74 15.66 -27.23
C GLY A 183 5.61 15.78 -28.76
N PRO A 184 5.30 16.97 -29.29
CA PRO A 184 5.20 17.17 -30.73
C PRO A 184 6.53 16.85 -31.43
N VAL A 185 6.45 16.32 -32.65
CA VAL A 185 7.63 16.04 -33.47
C VAL A 185 8.25 17.36 -33.90
N ARG A 186 9.51 17.61 -33.49
CA ARG A 186 10.29 18.75 -33.97
C ARG A 186 11.46 18.23 -34.81
N PRO A 187 11.76 18.85 -35.97
CA PRO A 187 12.90 18.44 -36.80
C PRO A 187 14.19 18.43 -35.98
N GLY A 188 14.94 17.33 -36.05
CA GLY A 188 16.23 17.17 -35.33
C GLY A 188 16.13 16.89 -33.83
N VAL A 189 14.93 16.83 -33.23
CA VAL A 189 14.76 16.54 -31.79
C VAL A 189 14.06 15.20 -31.61
N ARG A 190 14.63 14.33 -30.79
CA ARG A 190 14.00 13.06 -30.40
C ARG A 190 12.67 13.35 -29.69
N ARG A 191 11.58 12.67 -30.09
CA ARG A 191 10.28 12.78 -29.42
C ARG A 191 10.47 12.55 -27.91
N SER A 192 9.89 13.43 -27.09
CA SER A 192 9.90 13.28 -25.64
C SER A 192 8.72 12.41 -25.19
N PHE A 193 8.99 11.53 -24.23
CA PHE A 193 8.01 10.59 -23.67
C PHE A 193 7.95 10.80 -22.16
N THR A 194 6.79 11.19 -21.65
CA THR A 194 6.60 11.44 -20.22
C THR A 194 5.44 10.59 -19.69
N PRO A 195 5.70 9.55 -18.87
CA PRO A 195 4.64 8.79 -18.23
C PRO A 195 3.72 9.66 -17.36
N GLN A 196 2.41 9.46 -17.51
CA GLN A 196 1.38 10.08 -16.67
C GLN A 196 0.98 9.12 -15.57
N TRP A 197 1.74 9.11 -14.49
CA TRP A 197 1.62 8.14 -13.41
C TRP A 197 0.21 8.00 -12.82
N PRO A 198 -0.55 9.08 -12.54
CA PRO A 198 -1.93 8.95 -12.08
C PRO A 198 -2.84 8.23 -13.08
N SER A 199 -2.67 8.55 -14.37
CA SER A 199 -3.42 7.92 -15.47
C SER A 199 -2.99 6.46 -15.67
N SER A 200 -1.69 6.17 -15.58
CA SER A 200 -1.16 4.80 -15.62
C SER A 200 -1.71 3.95 -14.48
N ALA A 201 -1.80 4.47 -13.26
CA ALA A 201 -2.38 3.74 -12.13
C ALA A 201 -3.87 3.40 -12.33
N LEU A 202 -4.62 4.27 -13.02
CA LEU A 202 -6.01 4.01 -13.41
C LEU A 202 -6.12 2.94 -14.52
N LEU A 203 -5.30 3.03 -15.57
CA LEU A 203 -5.28 2.05 -16.68
C LEU A 203 -4.84 0.66 -16.20
N ALA A 204 -3.88 0.61 -15.28
CA ALA A 204 -3.40 -0.63 -14.68
C ALA A 204 -4.43 -1.31 -13.76
N GLY A 205 -5.56 -0.66 -13.45
CA GLY A 205 -6.52 -1.15 -12.45
C GLY A 205 -5.99 -1.16 -11.02
N THR A 206 -4.85 -0.50 -10.79
CA THR A 206 -4.31 -0.29 -9.45
C THR A 206 -5.30 0.56 -8.66
N ARG A 207 -5.73 1.69 -9.24
CA ARG A 207 -6.81 2.53 -8.73
C ARG A 207 -8.13 2.12 -9.39
N THR A 208 -9.20 1.98 -8.60
CA THR A 208 -10.53 1.71 -9.15
C THR A 208 -11.10 2.98 -9.80
N CYS A 209 -11.97 2.80 -10.78
CA CYS A 209 -12.68 3.89 -11.43
C CYS A 209 -14.11 3.44 -11.76
N ARG A 210 -15.08 4.21 -11.28
CA ARG A 210 -16.50 4.04 -11.58
C ARG A 210 -17.07 5.31 -12.18
N VAL A 211 -18.12 5.15 -12.96
CA VAL A 211 -18.86 6.26 -13.55
C VAL A 211 -20.32 6.15 -13.15
N ILE A 212 -20.86 7.23 -12.57
CA ILE A 212 -22.29 7.41 -12.39
C ILE A 212 -22.82 8.13 -13.63
N ASP A 213 -23.69 7.47 -14.38
CA ASP A 213 -24.29 8.01 -15.61
C ASP A 213 -25.30 9.13 -15.31
N LEU A 214 -25.89 9.69 -16.38
CA LEU A 214 -26.88 10.75 -16.28
C LEU A 214 -28.17 10.29 -15.57
N GLU A 215 -28.49 9.00 -15.63
CA GLU A 215 -29.62 8.37 -14.95
C GLU A 215 -29.32 7.98 -13.48
N GLY A 216 -28.07 8.15 -13.03
CA GLY A 216 -27.64 7.80 -11.67
C GLY A 216 -27.19 6.35 -11.48
N ARG A 217 -27.09 5.53 -12.54
CA ARG A 217 -26.58 4.16 -12.47
C ARG A 217 -25.06 4.16 -12.42
N THR A 218 -24.50 3.27 -11.62
CA THR A 218 -23.03 3.14 -11.47
C THR A 218 -22.51 2.02 -12.38
N SER A 219 -21.49 2.31 -13.18
CA SER A 219 -20.76 1.32 -13.98
C SER A 219 -19.27 1.26 -13.58
N ASP A 220 -18.71 0.06 -13.49
CA ASP A 220 -17.27 -0.14 -13.26
C ASP A 220 -16.51 -0.05 -14.59
N VAL A 221 -15.56 0.88 -14.65
CA VAL A 221 -14.69 1.08 -15.80
C VAL A 221 -13.26 0.63 -15.53
N THR A 222 -12.97 0.12 -14.34
CA THR A 222 -11.64 -0.36 -13.96
C THR A 222 -11.14 -1.43 -14.93
N ARG A 223 -9.94 -1.24 -15.52
CA ARG A 223 -9.33 -2.15 -16.53
C ARG A 223 -10.11 -2.29 -17.85
N ARG A 224 -11.09 -1.43 -18.11
CA ARG A 224 -11.64 -1.24 -19.47
C ARG A 224 -10.73 -0.22 -20.17
N VAL A 225 -9.62 -0.71 -20.68
CA VAL A 225 -8.45 0.08 -21.11
C VAL A 225 -8.84 1.14 -22.13
N ASP A 226 -9.58 0.78 -23.19
CA ASP A 226 -9.93 1.70 -24.26
C ASP A 226 -10.92 2.75 -23.77
N ARG A 227 -11.94 2.34 -23.02
CA ARG A 227 -12.89 3.26 -22.39
C ARG A 227 -12.20 4.23 -21.43
N GLN A 228 -11.39 3.72 -20.51
CA GLN A 228 -10.65 4.55 -19.55
C GLN A 228 -9.70 5.51 -20.27
N PHE A 229 -9.05 5.05 -21.33
CA PHE A 229 -8.11 5.86 -22.07
C PHE A 229 -8.80 7.02 -22.82
N GLN A 230 -9.96 6.76 -23.44
CA GLN A 230 -10.78 7.82 -24.04
C GLN A 230 -11.32 8.80 -23.00
N GLN A 231 -11.72 8.32 -21.81
CA GLN A 231 -12.11 9.18 -20.69
C GLN A 231 -10.97 10.12 -20.25
N MET A 232 -9.73 9.62 -20.23
CA MET A 232 -8.56 10.45 -19.90
C MET A 232 -8.31 11.53 -20.96
N ARG A 233 -8.52 11.23 -22.24
CA ARG A 233 -8.42 12.21 -23.33
C ARG A 233 -9.48 13.31 -23.18
N ILE A 234 -10.75 12.94 -23.01
CA ILE A 234 -11.84 13.90 -22.76
C ILE A 234 -11.53 14.76 -21.53
N SER A 235 -11.14 14.12 -20.41
CA SER A 235 -10.78 14.82 -19.18
C SER A 235 -9.70 15.86 -19.42
N ARG A 236 -8.66 15.50 -20.17
CA ARG A 236 -7.53 16.40 -20.41
C ARG A 236 -7.93 17.60 -21.28
N GLU A 237 -8.75 17.39 -22.30
CA GLU A 237 -9.23 18.46 -23.18
C GLU A 237 -10.01 19.54 -22.42
N VAL A 238 -10.76 19.15 -21.38
CA VAL A 238 -11.58 20.08 -20.57
C VAL A 238 -10.83 20.63 -19.34
N GLY A 239 -9.52 20.44 -19.26
CA GLY A 239 -8.70 20.95 -18.14
C GLY A 239 -8.65 20.04 -16.90
N GLY A 240 -9.19 18.82 -17.00
CA GLY A 240 -9.21 17.80 -15.97
C GLY A 240 -10.60 17.61 -15.37
N ILE A 241 -10.92 16.36 -15.01
CA ILE A 241 -12.13 16.02 -14.27
C ILE A 241 -11.73 15.41 -12.94
N ALA A 242 -12.29 15.94 -11.86
CA ALA A 242 -12.00 15.45 -10.52
C ALA A 242 -12.68 14.09 -10.29
N LEU A 243 -11.89 13.10 -9.89
CA LEU A 243 -12.41 11.83 -9.38
C LEU A 243 -12.73 11.98 -7.90
N THR A 244 -14.01 11.83 -7.52
CA THR A 244 -14.44 11.88 -6.12
C THR A 244 -14.24 10.49 -5.51
N GLY A 245 -13.11 10.30 -4.81
CA GLY A 245 -12.66 8.97 -4.41
C GLY A 245 -12.24 8.15 -5.63
N ASP A 246 -13.11 7.23 -6.03
CA ASP A 246 -12.96 6.40 -7.23
C ASP A 246 -14.09 6.58 -8.25
N THR A 247 -14.94 7.61 -8.08
CA THR A 247 -16.13 7.80 -8.90
C THR A 247 -16.13 9.13 -9.65
N ILE A 248 -16.50 9.10 -10.94
CA ILE A 248 -16.85 10.26 -11.76
C ILE A 248 -18.39 10.33 -11.81
N ASP A 249 -18.96 11.46 -11.41
CA ASP A 249 -20.42 11.69 -11.50
C ASP A 249 -20.73 12.58 -12.69
N LEU A 250 -21.26 12.00 -13.77
CA LEU A 250 -21.53 12.73 -15.02
C LEU A 250 -22.56 13.84 -14.84
N ARG A 251 -23.46 13.71 -13.86
CA ARG A 251 -24.50 14.71 -13.55
C ARG A 251 -23.92 16.02 -12.99
N ARG A 252 -22.64 16.00 -12.59
CA ARG A 252 -21.91 17.18 -12.08
C ARG A 252 -21.04 17.86 -13.14
N LEU A 253 -20.97 17.29 -14.35
CA LEU A 253 -20.19 17.85 -15.45
C LEU A 253 -21.05 18.76 -16.31
N ASP A 254 -20.42 19.57 -17.16
CA ASP A 254 -21.16 20.30 -18.18
C ASP A 254 -21.82 19.32 -19.17
N PRO A 255 -22.98 19.68 -19.77
CA PRO A 255 -23.76 18.76 -20.59
C PRO A 255 -22.99 18.17 -21.77
N HIS A 256 -22.10 18.95 -22.40
CA HIS A 256 -21.34 18.50 -23.56
C HIS A 256 -20.30 17.44 -23.16
N THR A 257 -19.54 17.69 -22.09
CA THR A 257 -18.59 16.72 -21.55
C THR A 257 -19.28 15.45 -21.03
N ALA A 258 -20.41 15.60 -20.34
CA ALA A 258 -21.20 14.48 -19.84
C ALA A 258 -21.69 13.59 -21.00
N ALA A 259 -22.18 14.18 -22.09
CA ALA A 259 -22.61 13.45 -23.29
C ALA A 259 -21.45 12.67 -23.94
N ARG A 260 -20.26 13.27 -24.03
CA ARG A 260 -19.06 12.58 -24.54
C ARG A 260 -18.67 11.37 -23.70
N TYR A 261 -18.79 11.48 -22.37
CA TYR A 261 -18.57 10.35 -21.46
C TYR A 261 -19.64 9.27 -21.58
N ALA A 262 -20.91 9.67 -21.68
CA ALA A 262 -22.04 8.76 -21.82
C ALA A 262 -21.91 7.93 -23.11
N ALA A 263 -21.49 8.54 -24.21
CA ALA A 263 -21.26 7.85 -25.48
C ALA A 263 -20.18 6.74 -25.43
N LEU A 264 -19.30 6.76 -24.41
CA LEU A 264 -18.34 5.68 -24.18
C LEU A 264 -18.95 4.47 -23.45
N ALA A 265 -20.10 4.63 -22.80
CA ALA A 265 -20.74 3.56 -22.03
C ALA A 265 -21.35 2.47 -22.93
N ASP A 266 -21.78 2.84 -24.13
CA ASP A 266 -22.45 1.95 -25.08
C ASP A 266 -21.49 1.03 -25.86
N ARG A 267 -20.17 1.21 -25.68
CA ARG A 267 -19.17 0.40 -26.36
C ARG A 267 -18.88 -0.87 -25.55
N PRO A 268 -19.15 -2.08 -26.08
CA PRO A 268 -18.77 -3.31 -25.42
C PRO A 268 -17.24 -3.41 -25.37
N GLU A 269 -16.70 -3.71 -24.19
CA GLU A 269 -15.27 -3.89 -23.97
C GLU A 269 -15.07 -4.95 -22.88
N ASP A 270 -14.13 -5.86 -23.08
CA ASP A 270 -13.78 -6.82 -22.05
C ASP A 270 -12.86 -6.19 -21.01
N GLN A 271 -12.96 -6.66 -19.76
CA GLN A 271 -12.05 -6.21 -18.72
C GLN A 271 -10.70 -6.86 -18.94
N ALA A 272 -9.68 -6.06 -19.21
CA ALA A 272 -8.32 -6.55 -19.42
C ALA A 272 -7.82 -7.29 -18.17
N PRO A 273 -6.95 -8.31 -18.33
CA PRO A 273 -6.52 -9.17 -17.23
C PRO A 273 -5.82 -8.37 -16.13
N VAL A 274 -5.72 -8.96 -14.93
CA VAL A 274 -5.05 -8.32 -13.80
C VAL A 274 -3.57 -8.12 -14.14
N SER A 275 -2.94 -9.18 -14.64
CA SER A 275 -1.56 -9.20 -15.12
C SER A 275 -1.52 -9.57 -16.60
N GLU A 276 -0.69 -8.87 -17.36
CA GLU A 276 -0.41 -9.20 -18.77
C GLU A 276 0.68 -10.28 -18.87
N PRO A 277 0.70 -11.08 -19.96
CA PRO A 277 1.83 -11.95 -20.29
C PRO A 277 3.16 -11.19 -20.23
N GLY A 278 4.22 -11.87 -19.80
CA GLY A 278 5.55 -11.27 -19.62
C GLY A 278 5.74 -10.47 -18.33
N GLU A 279 4.85 -10.62 -17.33
CA GLU A 279 5.03 -9.98 -16.02
C GLU A 279 6.36 -10.35 -15.35
N GLU A 280 6.88 -11.54 -15.64
CA GLU A 280 8.20 -11.99 -15.19
C GLU A 280 9.32 -11.04 -15.65
N ALA A 281 9.28 -10.56 -16.90
CA ALA A 281 10.24 -9.61 -17.44
C ALA A 281 10.10 -8.18 -16.87
N ARG A 282 9.03 -7.94 -16.11
CA ARG A 282 8.72 -6.66 -15.43
C ARG A 282 8.80 -6.77 -13.91
N ARG A 283 9.29 -7.89 -13.37
CA ARG A 283 9.27 -8.18 -11.94
C ARG A 283 10.28 -7.29 -11.19
N LEU A 284 9.79 -6.17 -10.67
CA LEU A 284 10.57 -5.24 -9.85
C LEU A 284 10.61 -5.62 -8.37
N ALA A 285 9.67 -6.46 -7.91
CA ALA A 285 9.54 -6.88 -6.52
C ALA A 285 10.87 -7.39 -5.92
N ASP A 286 11.63 -8.17 -6.68
CA ASP A 286 12.86 -8.81 -6.19
C ASP A 286 14.05 -7.84 -6.09
N GLN A 287 13.92 -6.63 -6.66
CA GLN A 287 14.96 -5.60 -6.69
C GLN A 287 14.68 -4.44 -5.74
N LEU A 288 13.47 -4.34 -5.21
CA LEU A 288 13.02 -3.25 -4.34
C LEU A 288 13.07 -3.67 -2.86
N PRO A 289 13.24 -2.72 -1.93
CA PRO A 289 13.25 -3.04 -0.52
C PRO A 289 11.87 -3.52 -0.04
N GLY A 290 11.90 -4.47 0.89
CA GLY A 290 10.69 -4.98 1.51
C GLY A 290 10.95 -6.21 2.37
N GLU A 291 9.87 -6.77 2.90
CA GLU A 291 9.95 -7.99 3.70
C GLU A 291 9.89 -9.23 2.82
N GLN A 292 10.90 -10.10 2.98
CA GLN A 292 10.88 -11.40 2.31
C GLN A 292 9.62 -12.17 2.67
N GLY A 293 8.93 -12.67 1.64
CA GLY A 293 7.69 -13.42 1.82
C GLY A 293 7.89 -14.64 2.73
N ALA A 294 7.01 -14.80 3.72
CA ALA A 294 7.04 -15.94 4.62
C ALA A 294 5.64 -16.28 5.13
N PHE A 295 5.43 -17.55 5.49
CA PHE A 295 4.23 -17.97 6.23
C PHE A 295 4.21 -17.44 7.68
N GLY A 296 5.27 -16.72 8.06
CA GLY A 296 5.44 -15.86 9.22
C GLY A 296 5.73 -16.58 10.53
N LEU A 297 6.06 -15.78 11.55
CA LEU A 297 6.24 -16.23 12.92
C LEU A 297 4.88 -16.36 13.62
N VAL A 298 4.76 -17.40 14.45
CA VAL A 298 3.60 -17.67 15.29
C VAL A 298 4.12 -18.12 16.65
N GLY A 299 4.03 -17.25 17.66
CA GLY A 299 4.35 -17.66 19.02
C GLY A 299 3.32 -18.68 19.53
N ARG A 300 3.76 -19.82 20.08
CA ARG A 300 2.85 -20.80 20.71
C ARG A 300 1.96 -20.16 21.78
N ARG A 301 2.52 -19.22 22.56
CA ARG A 301 1.77 -18.46 23.57
C ARG A 301 0.75 -17.51 22.94
N TRP A 302 1.05 -16.92 21.77
CA TRP A 302 0.13 -16.05 21.05
C TRP A 302 -1.08 -16.85 20.57
N SER A 303 -0.84 -17.95 19.87
CA SER A 303 -1.88 -18.85 19.36
C SER A 303 -2.76 -19.39 20.50
N ARG A 304 -2.16 -19.93 21.56
CA ARG A 304 -2.90 -20.47 22.73
C ARG A 304 -3.72 -19.44 23.50
N ARG A 305 -3.35 -18.15 23.45
CA ARG A 305 -4.08 -17.08 24.15
C ARG A 305 -5.19 -16.48 23.28
N GLY A 306 -5.50 -17.06 22.12
CA GLY A 306 -6.52 -16.54 21.21
C GLY A 306 -5.99 -15.54 20.19
N GLY A 307 -4.68 -15.51 19.94
CA GLY A 307 -4.12 -14.78 18.81
C GLY A 307 -4.59 -15.39 17.48
N VAL A 308 -5.08 -14.55 16.58
CA VAL A 308 -5.64 -14.94 15.28
C VAL A 308 -5.10 -14.06 14.16
N LEU A 309 -5.11 -14.59 12.94
CA LEU A 309 -4.86 -13.80 11.73
C LEU A 309 -6.19 -13.27 11.20
N VAL A 310 -6.20 -12.05 10.69
CA VAL A 310 -7.36 -11.48 10.00
C VAL A 310 -6.94 -10.86 8.67
N ARG A 311 -7.83 -10.91 7.68
CA ARG A 311 -7.64 -10.19 6.41
C ARG A 311 -8.03 -8.73 6.61
N GLY A 312 -7.14 -7.85 6.19
CA GLY A 312 -7.43 -6.44 5.96
C GLY A 312 -7.46 -6.16 4.46
N ARG A 313 -8.18 -5.12 4.05
CA ARG A 313 -8.15 -4.62 2.67
C ARG A 313 -7.95 -3.12 2.67
N PHE A 314 -7.01 -2.64 1.86
CA PHE A 314 -6.88 -1.20 1.64
C PHE A 314 -8.09 -0.67 0.88
N LEU A 315 -8.70 0.37 1.44
CA LEU A 315 -9.77 1.17 0.83
C LEU A 315 -9.24 2.51 0.33
N GLU A 316 -8.22 3.05 1.00
CA GLU A 316 -7.57 4.28 0.62
C GLU A 316 -6.06 4.22 0.87
N MET A 317 -5.28 4.79 -0.06
CA MET A 317 -3.88 5.15 0.12
C MET A 317 -3.60 6.57 -0.36
N ARG A 318 -2.89 7.35 0.46
CA ARG A 318 -2.39 8.67 0.11
C ARG A 318 -0.93 8.81 0.50
N ALA A 319 -0.11 9.23 -0.47
CA ALA A 319 1.30 9.48 -0.24
C ALA A 319 1.53 10.66 0.71
N ARG A 320 2.61 10.57 1.50
CA ARG A 320 3.18 11.68 2.28
C ARG A 320 4.60 11.95 1.80
N THR A 321 5.19 13.02 2.33
CA THR A 321 6.60 13.35 2.15
C THR A 321 7.52 12.66 3.17
N THR A 322 7.01 11.63 3.86
CA THR A 322 7.75 10.88 4.88
C THR A 322 8.08 9.48 4.37
N PHE A 323 9.34 9.07 4.53
CA PHE A 323 9.87 7.77 4.11
C PHE A 323 10.57 7.08 5.29
N GLN A 324 10.62 5.75 5.22
CA GLN A 324 11.44 4.90 6.09
C GLN A 324 12.18 3.90 5.20
N ASP A 325 13.19 3.23 5.75
CA ASP A 325 14.15 2.35 5.06
C ASP A 325 13.54 1.40 4.01
N HIS A 326 12.32 0.91 4.24
CA HIS A 326 11.65 -0.08 3.40
C HIS A 326 10.52 0.48 2.51
N GLY A 327 10.18 1.76 2.63
CA GLY A 327 9.16 2.39 1.76
C GLY A 327 8.55 3.69 2.28
N PRO A 328 7.58 4.26 1.53
CA PRO A 328 6.89 5.48 1.91
C PRO A 328 5.95 5.26 3.09
N VAL A 329 5.83 6.28 3.94
CA VAL A 329 4.75 6.36 4.92
C VAL A 329 3.50 6.90 4.23
N LEU A 330 2.43 6.12 4.25
CA LEU A 330 1.17 6.44 3.60
C LEU A 330 0.09 6.70 4.65
N ASP A 331 -0.80 7.66 4.39
CA ASP A 331 -2.11 7.67 5.03
C ASP A 331 -2.95 6.57 4.40
N THR A 332 -3.47 5.65 5.22
CA THR A 332 -4.25 4.51 4.74
C THR A 332 -5.57 4.39 5.45
N VAL A 333 -6.57 3.85 4.75
CA VAL A 333 -7.80 3.33 5.35
C VAL A 333 -7.88 1.85 5.04
N LEU A 334 -8.01 1.03 6.08
CA LEU A 334 -8.10 -0.42 5.99
C LEU A 334 -9.49 -0.89 6.43
N ARG A 335 -10.17 -1.70 5.62
CA ARG A 335 -11.30 -2.51 6.06
C ARG A 335 -10.76 -3.76 6.73
N ILE A 336 -11.01 -3.90 8.03
CA ILE A 336 -10.62 -5.07 8.81
C ILE A 336 -11.83 -5.98 8.90
N GLN A 337 -11.63 -7.28 8.61
CA GLN A 337 -12.63 -8.34 8.77
C GLN A 337 -12.27 -9.17 10.00
N PRO A 338 -12.87 -8.90 11.17
CA PRO A 338 -12.56 -9.62 12.40
C PRO A 338 -12.89 -11.11 12.29
N ALA A 339 -12.05 -11.97 12.87
CA ALA A 339 -12.29 -13.42 12.91
C ALA A 339 -13.39 -13.84 13.89
N ASP A 340 -13.83 -12.93 14.79
CA ASP A 340 -14.84 -13.18 15.81
C ASP A 340 -16.28 -13.02 15.29
N GLY A 341 -16.46 -12.84 13.99
CA GLY A 341 -17.77 -12.64 13.35
C GLY A 341 -18.36 -11.24 13.58
N THR A 342 -17.64 -10.34 14.25
CA THR A 342 -18.09 -8.95 14.33
C THR A 342 -18.08 -8.28 12.95
N PRO A 343 -19.00 -7.33 12.68
CA PRO A 343 -19.05 -6.67 11.38
C PRO A 343 -17.72 -6.02 11.03
N PRO A 344 -17.32 -6.03 9.74
CA PRO A 344 -16.14 -5.33 9.28
C PRO A 344 -16.14 -3.87 9.72
N PHE A 345 -14.97 -3.33 10.03
CA PHE A 345 -14.82 -1.92 10.38
C PHE A 345 -13.64 -1.31 9.65
N ASP A 346 -13.76 -0.01 9.37
CA ASP A 346 -12.73 0.75 8.67
C ASP A 346 -11.83 1.44 9.71
N ALA A 347 -10.52 1.31 9.54
CA ALA A 347 -9.50 1.90 10.41
C ALA A 347 -8.57 2.80 9.60
N ALA A 348 -8.42 4.05 10.02
CA ALA A 348 -7.49 4.99 9.41
C ALA A 348 -6.14 4.93 10.14
N ARG A 349 -5.07 4.59 9.43
CA ARG A 349 -3.73 4.47 10.02
C ARG A 349 -2.65 4.95 9.06
N ARG A 350 -1.61 5.56 9.61
CA ARG A 350 -0.36 5.79 8.87
C ARG A 350 0.45 4.51 8.85
N LEU A 351 0.81 4.02 7.67
CA LEU A 351 1.57 2.78 7.52
C LEU A 351 2.75 3.01 6.59
N THR A 352 3.89 2.45 6.95
CA THR A 352 5.00 2.27 6.01
C THR A 352 4.69 1.06 5.17
N VAL A 353 4.55 1.26 3.87
CA VAL A 353 4.23 0.18 2.94
C VAL A 353 5.50 -0.20 2.19
N PRO A 354 5.96 -1.46 2.27
CA PRO A 354 7.11 -1.94 1.54
C PRO A 354 7.02 -1.67 0.04
N MET A 355 8.14 -1.27 -0.57
CA MET A 355 8.19 -0.95 -2.01
C MET A 355 7.89 -2.17 -2.88
N ASP A 356 8.37 -3.35 -2.49
CA ASP A 356 8.05 -4.62 -3.15
C ASP A 356 6.54 -4.92 -3.17
N TYR A 357 5.83 -4.70 -2.06
CA TYR A 357 4.39 -4.86 -1.97
C TYR A 357 3.64 -3.87 -2.87
N LEU A 358 4.11 -2.61 -2.95
CA LEU A 358 3.52 -1.60 -3.83
C LEU A 358 3.57 -1.99 -5.32
N THR A 359 4.51 -2.87 -5.72
CA THR A 359 4.56 -3.41 -7.09
C THR A 359 3.41 -4.36 -7.43
N ALA A 360 2.70 -4.89 -6.43
CA ALA A 360 1.63 -5.88 -6.63
C ALA A 360 0.22 -5.37 -6.30
N LEU A 361 0.06 -4.05 -6.11
CA LEU A 361 -1.26 -3.46 -5.81
C LEU A 361 -2.29 -3.68 -6.92
N HIS A 362 -1.87 -3.88 -8.17
CA HIS A 362 -2.76 -4.26 -9.27
C HIS A 362 -3.37 -5.65 -9.04
N ARG A 363 -2.62 -6.56 -8.41
CA ARG A 363 -3.07 -7.94 -8.11
C ARG A 363 -4.01 -7.99 -6.92
N THR A 364 -3.60 -7.41 -5.80
CA THR A 364 -4.41 -7.39 -4.59
C THR A 364 -4.19 -6.13 -3.77
N LYS A 365 -5.23 -5.77 -3.02
CA LYS A 365 -5.20 -4.72 -1.99
C LYS A 365 -5.32 -5.32 -0.59
N GLU A 366 -5.16 -6.64 -0.47
CA GLU A 366 -5.31 -7.38 0.78
C GLU A 366 -4.01 -7.48 1.55
N VAL A 367 -4.11 -7.32 2.87
CA VAL A 367 -3.01 -7.47 3.82
C VAL A 367 -3.39 -8.46 4.90
N VAL A 368 -2.37 -9.12 5.45
CA VAL A 368 -2.52 -9.99 6.60
C VAL A 368 -2.23 -9.19 7.87
N LEU A 369 -3.18 -9.23 8.80
CA LEU A 369 -3.06 -8.59 10.11
C LEU A 369 -2.94 -9.67 11.18
N VAL A 370 -1.95 -9.49 12.07
CA VAL A 370 -1.78 -10.29 13.27
C VAL A 370 -2.55 -9.61 14.40
N VAL A 371 -3.60 -10.27 14.90
CA VAL A 371 -4.39 -9.78 16.02
C VAL A 371 -3.70 -10.19 17.32
N ASN A 372 -3.50 -9.23 18.22
CA ASN A 372 -2.98 -9.55 19.54
C ASN A 372 -4.00 -10.38 20.32
N PRO A 373 -3.56 -11.23 21.28
CA PRO A 373 -4.48 -12.10 22.03
C PRO A 373 -5.52 -11.33 22.86
N ASN A 374 -5.30 -10.03 23.09
CA ASN A 374 -6.28 -9.15 23.73
C ASN A 374 -7.42 -8.72 22.78
N GLY A 375 -7.37 -9.06 21.49
CA GLY A 375 -8.37 -8.70 20.48
C GLY A 375 -8.44 -7.19 20.16
N ILE A 376 -7.51 -6.39 20.67
CA ILE A 376 -7.61 -4.91 20.64
C ILE A 376 -6.68 -4.30 19.60
N SER A 377 -5.54 -4.94 19.33
CA SER A 377 -4.52 -4.40 18.43
C SER A 377 -4.17 -5.33 17.28
N TYR A 378 -3.99 -4.72 16.12
CA TYR A 378 -3.71 -5.36 14.84
C TYR A 378 -2.39 -4.80 14.32
N ASP A 379 -1.48 -5.69 13.97
CA ASP A 379 -0.18 -5.35 13.40
C ASP A 379 -0.11 -5.96 11.99
N VAL A 380 0.28 -5.18 10.98
CA VAL A 380 0.42 -5.68 9.60
C VAL A 380 1.63 -6.61 9.54
N ASP A 381 1.44 -7.79 8.96
CA ASP A 381 2.52 -8.75 8.68
C ASP A 381 2.85 -8.69 7.20
N TRP A 382 3.89 -7.93 6.85
CA TRP A 382 4.26 -7.72 5.46
C TRP A 382 4.81 -8.97 4.82
N ALA A 383 5.60 -9.78 5.52
CA ALA A 383 6.05 -11.09 5.02
C ALA A 383 4.89 -11.99 4.59
N ARG A 384 3.80 -12.07 5.37
CA ARG A 384 2.59 -12.82 4.98
C ARG A 384 1.82 -12.11 3.87
N SER A 385 1.74 -10.78 3.92
CA SER A 385 1.05 -9.99 2.90
C SER A 385 1.73 -10.10 1.53
N SER A 386 3.06 -10.20 1.48
CA SER A 386 3.83 -10.43 0.25
C SER A 386 3.54 -11.79 -0.38
N LEU A 387 3.34 -12.85 0.41
CA LEU A 387 2.87 -14.14 -0.12
C LEU A 387 1.44 -14.04 -0.63
N LEU A 388 0.54 -13.43 0.14
CA LEU A 388 -0.87 -13.26 -0.24
C LEU A 388 -1.00 -12.48 -1.56
N ALA A 389 -0.17 -11.46 -1.77
CA ALA A 389 -0.11 -10.67 -2.99
C ALA A 389 0.62 -11.35 -4.16
N GLY A 390 1.23 -12.50 -3.93
CA GLY A 390 2.05 -13.19 -4.92
C GLY A 390 3.33 -12.44 -5.32
N VAL A 391 3.76 -11.47 -4.50
CA VAL A 391 5.03 -10.74 -4.66
C VAL A 391 6.19 -11.72 -4.54
N ALA A 392 6.15 -12.54 -3.49
CA ALA A 392 7.10 -13.63 -3.28
C ALA A 392 6.53 -14.96 -3.78
N ALA A 393 7.41 -15.79 -4.37
CA ALA A 393 7.04 -17.15 -4.73
C ALA A 393 6.73 -17.96 -3.47
N ALA A 394 5.72 -18.82 -3.51
CA ALA A 394 5.31 -19.68 -2.42
C ALA A 394 5.22 -21.13 -2.90
N THR A 395 5.85 -22.05 -2.18
CA THR A 395 5.92 -23.47 -2.57
C THR A 395 5.67 -24.36 -1.36
N VAL A 396 4.90 -25.42 -1.55
CA VAL A 396 4.73 -26.51 -0.57
C VAL A 396 5.54 -27.70 -1.06
N VAL A 397 6.47 -28.21 -0.24
CA VAL A 397 7.21 -29.44 -0.55
C VAL A 397 6.52 -30.58 0.19
N ALA A 398 5.93 -31.51 -0.57
CA ALA A 398 5.21 -32.65 -0.04
C ALA A 398 6.16 -33.67 0.62
N PRO A 399 5.63 -34.61 1.44
CA PRO A 399 6.45 -35.63 2.11
C PRO A 399 7.25 -36.51 1.15
N ASP A 400 6.75 -36.72 -0.07
CA ASP A 400 7.41 -37.43 -1.17
C ASP A 400 8.49 -36.59 -1.88
N GLY A 401 8.69 -35.34 -1.46
CA GLY A 401 9.64 -34.40 -2.04
C GLY A 401 9.10 -33.61 -3.24
N ARG A 402 7.85 -33.85 -3.67
CA ARG A 402 7.27 -33.12 -4.80
C ARG A 402 6.99 -31.66 -4.43
N GLU A 403 7.44 -30.74 -5.27
CA GLU A 403 7.15 -29.31 -5.13
C GLU A 403 5.78 -28.97 -5.72
N LEU A 404 4.97 -28.27 -4.93
CA LEU A 404 3.64 -27.82 -5.29
C LEU A 404 3.63 -26.29 -5.23
N PRO A 405 3.76 -25.58 -6.37
CA PRO A 405 3.71 -24.12 -6.38
C PRO A 405 2.31 -23.64 -5.99
N VAL A 406 2.25 -22.69 -5.07
CA VAL A 406 1.00 -22.06 -4.60
C VAL A 406 1.00 -20.54 -4.79
N THR A 407 2.05 -19.98 -5.39
CA THR A 407 2.14 -18.56 -5.79
C THR A 407 0.91 -18.13 -6.59
N GLY A 408 0.37 -16.94 -6.30
CA GLY A 408 -0.80 -16.41 -7.01
C GLY A 408 -2.12 -17.08 -6.65
N ARG A 409 -2.15 -17.96 -5.65
CA ARG A 409 -3.37 -18.62 -5.15
C ARG A 409 -3.70 -18.11 -3.74
N PRO A 410 -4.22 -16.87 -3.60
CA PRO A 410 -4.35 -16.20 -2.31
C PRO A 410 -5.23 -16.95 -1.30
N ASP A 411 -6.25 -17.68 -1.77
CA ASP A 411 -7.12 -18.45 -0.88
C ASP A 411 -6.44 -19.69 -0.29
N ILE A 412 -5.64 -20.41 -1.09
CA ILE A 412 -4.81 -21.50 -0.58
C ILE A 412 -3.77 -20.95 0.40
N ILE A 413 -3.06 -19.89 0.01
CA ILE A 413 -2.04 -19.27 0.87
C ILE A 413 -2.64 -18.85 2.22
N TRP A 414 -3.81 -18.21 2.20
CA TRP A 414 -4.53 -17.80 3.40
C TRP A 414 -4.98 -18.99 4.27
N ALA A 415 -5.53 -20.04 3.65
CA ALA A 415 -5.92 -21.25 4.37
C ALA A 415 -4.71 -21.92 5.05
N LEU A 416 -3.56 -21.97 4.36
CA LEU A 416 -2.31 -22.47 4.92
C LEU A 416 -1.81 -21.61 6.08
N MET A 417 -1.83 -20.28 5.95
CA MET A 417 -1.44 -19.38 7.04
C MET A 417 -2.29 -19.59 8.29
N ASN A 418 -3.62 -19.70 8.15
CA ASN A 418 -4.52 -19.93 9.29
C ASN A 418 -4.31 -21.31 9.91
N LEU A 419 -4.11 -22.34 9.10
CA LEU A 419 -3.80 -23.68 9.58
C LEU A 419 -2.52 -23.71 10.41
N LEU A 420 -1.46 -23.06 9.93
CA LEU A 420 -0.19 -22.96 10.67
C LEU A 420 -0.35 -22.13 11.95
N ALA A 421 -1.09 -21.03 11.88
CA ALA A 421 -1.36 -20.15 13.02
C ALA A 421 -2.15 -20.85 14.13
N SER A 422 -3.20 -21.61 13.79
CA SER A 422 -4.02 -22.36 14.75
C SER A 422 -3.24 -23.46 15.46
N HIS A 423 -2.22 -24.02 14.81
CA HIS A 423 -1.32 -25.03 15.40
C HIS A 423 -0.07 -24.42 16.07
N GLY A 424 0.08 -23.10 16.08
CA GLY A 424 1.23 -22.42 16.66
C GLY A 424 2.55 -22.76 15.96
N ILE A 425 2.50 -23.01 14.65
CA ILE A 425 3.65 -23.41 13.83
C ILE A 425 4.21 -22.18 13.12
N SER A 426 5.50 -21.90 13.36
CA SER A 426 6.23 -20.81 12.71
C SER A 426 6.98 -21.29 11.48
N VAL A 427 6.84 -20.56 10.37
CA VAL A 427 7.59 -20.81 9.13
C VAL A 427 8.04 -19.47 8.56
N THR A 428 9.30 -19.14 8.80
CA THR A 428 9.94 -17.87 8.42
C THR A 428 10.43 -17.83 6.97
N THR A 429 9.96 -18.77 6.15
CA THR A 429 10.38 -18.94 4.76
C THR A 429 9.15 -19.01 3.85
N PRO A 430 9.29 -18.68 2.56
CA PRO A 430 8.22 -18.86 1.59
C PRO A 430 7.96 -20.33 1.23
N VAL A 431 8.89 -21.21 1.60
CA VAL A 431 8.81 -22.66 1.36
C VAL A 431 8.27 -23.37 2.59
N LEU A 432 7.15 -24.07 2.41
CA LEU A 432 6.54 -24.94 3.42
C LEU A 432 6.95 -26.39 3.19
N ASP A 433 8.04 -26.82 3.84
CA ASP A 433 8.57 -28.18 3.71
C ASP A 433 7.94 -29.15 4.70
N LEU A 434 7.08 -30.03 4.21
CA LEU A 434 6.33 -31.02 5.01
C LEU A 434 7.16 -32.23 5.44
N ARG A 435 8.37 -32.42 4.91
CA ARG A 435 9.29 -33.47 5.35
C ARG A 435 9.88 -33.18 6.72
N LYS A 436 9.85 -31.92 7.15
CA LYS A 436 10.36 -31.50 8.46
C LYS A 436 9.49 -32.09 9.56
N ARG A 437 10.10 -32.75 10.55
CA ARG A 437 9.42 -33.37 11.70
C ARG A 437 8.35 -32.50 12.37
N ARG A 438 8.57 -31.19 12.45
CA ARG A 438 7.62 -30.21 13.03
C ARG A 438 6.30 -30.05 12.24
N MET A 439 6.26 -30.51 10.99
CA MET A 439 5.09 -30.43 10.10
C MET A 439 4.26 -31.71 10.09
N ASN A 440 4.74 -32.81 10.67
CA ASN A 440 4.06 -34.11 10.63
C ASN A 440 2.60 -34.04 11.11
N THR A 441 2.33 -33.23 12.13
CA THR A 441 0.99 -33.07 12.71
C THR A 441 0.00 -32.33 11.79
N VAL A 442 0.49 -31.54 10.84
CA VAL A 442 -0.35 -30.73 9.92
C VAL A 442 -0.20 -31.13 8.47
N ALA A 443 0.73 -32.04 8.13
CA ALA A 443 1.07 -32.39 6.76
C ALA A 443 -0.15 -32.90 5.95
N GLY A 444 -0.97 -33.76 6.55
CA GLY A 444 -2.20 -34.25 5.90
C GLY A 444 -3.19 -33.12 5.61
N ALA A 445 -3.41 -32.23 6.57
CA ALA A 445 -4.30 -31.07 6.41
C ALA A 445 -3.77 -30.08 5.37
N VAL A 446 -2.46 -29.80 5.35
CA VAL A 446 -1.82 -28.96 4.33
C VAL A 446 -2.04 -29.54 2.94
N LEU A 447 -1.75 -30.84 2.75
CA LEU A 447 -1.95 -31.49 1.45
C LEU A 447 -3.41 -31.47 1.02
N HIS A 448 -4.34 -31.65 1.95
CA HIS A 448 -5.77 -31.55 1.68
C HIS A 448 -6.17 -30.15 1.21
N VAL A 449 -5.69 -29.09 1.87
CA VAL A 449 -5.94 -27.69 1.44
C VAL A 449 -5.41 -27.44 0.03
N VAL A 450 -4.17 -27.87 -0.26
CA VAL A 450 -3.53 -27.66 -1.57
C VAL A 450 -4.26 -28.43 -2.67
N ARG A 451 -4.68 -29.68 -2.40
CA ARG A 451 -5.36 -30.56 -3.37
C ARG A 451 -6.84 -30.24 -3.56
N GLY A 452 -7.56 -29.92 -2.49
CA GLY A 452 -9.00 -29.64 -2.53
C GLY A 452 -9.37 -28.33 -3.24
N HIS A 453 -8.40 -27.46 -3.51
CA HIS A 453 -8.59 -26.24 -4.30
C HIS A 453 -8.05 -26.37 -5.74
N THR A 454 -7.48 -27.52 -6.13
CA THR A 454 -7.09 -27.82 -7.53
C THR A 454 -8.21 -28.47 -8.33
N GLU A 455 -9.21 -29.07 -7.68
CA GLU A 455 -10.42 -29.54 -8.37
C GLU A 455 -11.40 -28.36 -8.49
N PRO A 456 -11.85 -28.00 -9.70
CA PRO A 456 -12.94 -27.04 -9.82
C PRO A 456 -14.13 -27.61 -9.07
N ARG A 457 -14.73 -26.82 -8.17
CA ARG A 457 -16.09 -27.09 -7.69
C ARG A 457 -16.99 -27.11 -8.91
N THR A 458 -17.25 -28.29 -9.44
CA THR A 458 -18.43 -28.56 -10.25
C THR A 458 -19.62 -28.36 -9.33
N CYS A 459 -20.15 -27.13 -9.31
CA CYS A 459 -21.43 -26.86 -8.72
C CYS A 459 -22.49 -27.62 -9.53
N ALA A 460 -23.18 -28.53 -8.85
CA ALA A 460 -24.52 -28.98 -9.22
C ALA A 460 -25.55 -28.01 -8.64
#